data_AF-A0A1G4S5G8-F1
#
_entry.id   AF-A0A1G4S5G8-F1
#
_cell.length_a   1.000
_cell.length_b   1.000
_cell.length_c   1.000
_cell.angle_alpha   90.00
_cell.angle_beta   90.00
_cell.angle_gamma   90.00
#
_symmetry.space_group_name_H-M   'P 1'
#
loop_
_entity.id
_entity.type
_entity.pdbx_description
1 polymer ?
#
loop_
_entity_poly.entity_id
_entity_poly.type
_entity_poly.pdbx_seq_one_letter_code
_entity_poly.pdbx_strand_id
1 'polypeptide(L)'
;MNTPEGAEGYEYAELMICLPPDWRISQEDLQNPDHYWPIRWLKMLARFPHDYDTWLGWGHMIPNGDPAEPLSQQTGMSGIILLPPLEVNEDFLSLDMEDGRTVHFYAIVPLYSEEMDFKLKHGSDPLLDKFDEYGINEIIDLNRRNTCKAG
;
A
#
# COMPACT_ATOMS: atom_id res chain seq x y z
N MET A 1 -5.98 -5.16 15.37
CA MET A 1 -4.52 -5.27 15.27
C MET A 1 -3.92 -4.98 16.63
N ASN A 2 -2.70 -5.43 16.89
CA ASN A 2 -2.05 -5.20 18.18
C ASN A 2 -1.14 -3.97 18.06
N THR A 3 -1.67 -2.82 18.48
CA THR A 3 -0.98 -1.53 18.42
C THR A 3 -0.04 -1.37 19.63
N PRO A 4 1.13 -0.72 19.45
CA PRO A 4 2.00 -0.36 20.56
C PRO A 4 1.46 0.85 21.32
N GLU A 5 2.04 1.11 22.50
CA GLU A 5 1.81 2.34 23.25
C GLU A 5 2.08 3.58 22.39
N GLY A 6 1.15 4.54 22.40
CA GLY A 6 1.19 5.75 21.57
C GLY A 6 0.52 5.61 20.19
N ALA A 7 0.02 4.42 19.85
CA ALA A 7 -0.79 4.18 18.66
C ALA A 7 -2.21 3.70 19.00
N GLU A 8 -2.71 4.06 20.19
CA GLU A 8 -4.10 3.82 20.59
C GLU A 8 -5.05 4.54 19.61
N GLY A 9 -6.10 3.86 19.17
CA GLY A 9 -7.04 4.35 18.16
C GLY A 9 -6.75 3.88 16.73
N TYR A 10 -5.67 3.15 16.49
CA TYR A 10 -5.34 2.54 15.18
C TYR A 10 -5.49 1.01 15.16
N GLU A 11 -6.28 0.46 16.09
CA GLU A 11 -6.45 -0.99 16.24
C GLU A 11 -7.25 -1.60 15.08
N TYR A 12 -8.05 -0.80 14.38
CA TYR A 12 -8.91 -1.24 13.29
C TYR A 12 -8.56 -0.48 12.00
N ALA A 13 -8.31 -1.24 10.94
CA ALA A 13 -8.05 -0.67 9.63
C ALA A 13 -8.62 -1.58 8.53
N GLU A 14 -9.02 -0.95 7.43
CA GLU A 14 -9.38 -1.60 6.18
C GLU A 14 -8.37 -1.23 5.09
N LEU A 15 -7.96 -2.24 4.32
CA LEU A 15 -7.02 -2.08 3.23
C LEU A 15 -7.77 -2.04 1.90
N MET A 16 -7.42 -1.09 1.05
CA MET A 16 -7.97 -0.96 -0.29
C MET A 16 -6.87 -0.95 -1.36
N ILE A 17 -7.26 -1.32 -2.58
CA ILE A 17 -6.44 -1.15 -3.78
C ILE A 17 -7.31 -0.59 -4.91
N CYS A 18 -6.79 0.40 -5.62
CA CYS A 18 -7.47 0.97 -6.79
C CYS A 18 -6.79 0.46 -8.06
N LEU A 19 -7.54 -0.29 -8.87
CA LEU A 19 -7.04 -0.85 -10.12
C LEU A 19 -7.54 -0.01 -11.31
N PRO A 20 -6.76 0.10 -12.39
CA PRO A 20 -7.23 0.75 -13.60
C PRO A 20 -8.40 -0.05 -14.20
N PRO A 21 -9.34 0.59 -14.92
CA PRO A 21 -10.55 -0.07 -15.44
C PRO A 21 -10.31 -1.28 -16.34
N ASP A 22 -9.12 -1.38 -16.94
CA ASP A 22 -8.71 -2.47 -17.83
C ASP A 22 -7.98 -3.61 -17.09
N TRP A 23 -7.81 -3.51 -15.76
CA TRP A 23 -7.21 -4.58 -14.98
C TRP A 23 -8.07 -5.85 -15.03
N ARG A 24 -7.42 -6.98 -15.31
CA ARG A 24 -8.10 -8.25 -15.50
C ARG A 24 -8.37 -8.94 -14.16
N ILE A 25 -9.64 -9.11 -13.82
CA ILE A 25 -10.08 -9.67 -12.53
C ILE A 25 -10.99 -10.89 -12.66
N SER A 26 -11.15 -11.44 -13.87
CA SER A 26 -11.94 -12.67 -14.04
C SER A 26 -11.26 -13.85 -13.34
N GLN A 27 -12.02 -14.87 -12.97
CA GLN A 27 -11.46 -16.07 -12.31
C GLN A 27 -10.38 -16.77 -13.15
N GLU A 28 -10.48 -16.69 -14.48
CA GLU A 28 -9.48 -17.22 -15.42
C GLU A 28 -8.23 -16.34 -15.43
N ASP A 29 -8.38 -15.01 -15.52
CA ASP A 29 -7.26 -14.08 -15.53
C ASP A 29 -6.47 -14.12 -14.20
N LEU A 30 -7.15 -14.33 -13.08
CA LEU A 30 -6.52 -14.45 -11.76
C LEU A 30 -5.71 -15.75 -11.58
N GLN A 31 -5.72 -16.68 -12.54
CA GLN A 31 -4.73 -17.76 -12.59
C GLN A 31 -3.35 -17.26 -13.01
N ASN A 32 -3.27 -16.09 -13.66
CA ASN A 32 -2.00 -15.45 -14.00
C ASN A 32 -1.48 -14.63 -12.80
N PRO A 33 -0.26 -14.91 -12.29
CA PRO A 33 0.36 -14.14 -11.21
C PRO A 33 0.45 -12.62 -11.48
N ASP A 34 0.59 -12.22 -12.75
CA ASP A 34 0.69 -10.81 -13.14
C ASP A 34 -0.62 -10.03 -12.93
N HIS A 35 -1.77 -10.72 -12.92
CA HIS A 35 -3.07 -10.12 -12.62
C HIS A 35 -3.49 -10.33 -11.17
N TYR A 36 -3.00 -11.40 -10.52
CA TYR A 36 -3.41 -11.80 -9.18
C TYR A 36 -2.65 -11.10 -8.05
N TRP A 37 -1.45 -10.58 -8.30
CA TRP A 37 -0.63 -9.99 -7.23
C TRP A 37 -1.36 -8.91 -6.40
N PRO A 38 -2.23 -8.03 -6.93
CA PRO A 38 -2.96 -7.05 -6.13
C PRO A 38 -3.80 -7.69 -5.03
N ILE A 39 -4.59 -8.71 -5.41
CA ILE A 39 -5.47 -9.45 -4.49
C ILE A 39 -4.64 -10.27 -3.51
N ARG A 40 -3.54 -10.87 -3.97
CA ARG A 40 -2.59 -11.59 -3.12
C ARG A 40 -2.04 -10.68 -2.02
N TRP A 41 -1.66 -9.45 -2.36
CA TRP A 41 -1.12 -8.47 -1.42
C TRP A 41 -2.15 -8.00 -0.39
N LEU A 42 -3.38 -7.70 -0.81
CA LEU A 42 -4.47 -7.41 0.13
C LEU A 42 -4.67 -8.55 1.14
N LYS A 43 -4.76 -9.79 0.66
CA LYS A 43 -4.91 -10.97 1.54
C LYS A 43 -3.72 -11.17 2.47
N MET A 44 -2.51 -10.95 1.97
CA MET A 44 -1.31 -11.11 2.78
C MET A 44 -1.26 -10.06 3.90
N LEU A 45 -1.46 -8.78 3.56
CA LEU A 45 -1.44 -7.68 4.50
C LEU A 45 -2.59 -7.76 5.52
N ALA A 46 -3.78 -8.20 5.11
CA ALA A 46 -4.89 -8.41 6.04
C ALA A 46 -4.57 -9.46 7.12
N ARG A 47 -3.80 -10.50 6.80
CA ARG A 47 -3.38 -11.54 7.77
C ARG A 47 -2.14 -11.14 8.57
N PHE A 48 -1.31 -10.25 8.03
CA PHE A 48 0.00 -9.92 8.60
C PHE A 48 -0.06 -9.45 10.07
N PRO A 49 -0.93 -8.50 10.47
CA PRO A 49 -1.11 -8.14 11.88
C PRO A 49 -1.47 -9.31 12.79
N HIS A 50 -2.28 -10.25 12.29
CA HIS A 50 -2.77 -11.40 13.06
C HIS A 50 -1.73 -12.52 13.17
N ASP A 51 -1.01 -12.79 12.08
CA ASP A 51 0.02 -13.84 12.02
C ASP A 51 1.26 -13.47 12.85
N TYR A 52 1.59 -12.17 12.94
CA TYR A 52 2.82 -11.67 13.55
C TYR A 52 2.62 -10.85 14.83
N ASP A 53 1.40 -10.85 15.40
CA ASP A 53 1.08 -10.10 16.63
C ASP A 53 1.49 -8.61 16.54
N THR A 54 1.12 -7.97 15.43
CA THR A 54 1.57 -6.63 15.06
C THR A 54 0.42 -5.77 14.52
N TRP A 55 0.74 -4.62 13.91
CA TRP A 55 -0.21 -3.70 13.32
C TRP A 55 0.32 -3.09 12.01
N LEU A 56 -0.61 -2.54 11.26
CA LEU A 56 -0.38 -1.85 10.01
C LEU A 56 -1.01 -0.45 10.10
N GLY A 57 -0.30 0.55 9.60
CA GLY A 57 -0.77 1.93 9.63
C GLY A 57 -0.04 2.79 8.60
N TRP A 58 -0.35 4.08 8.63
CA TRP A 58 0.21 5.07 7.73
C TRP A 58 1.74 4.98 7.64
N GLY A 59 2.27 4.99 6.41
CA GLY A 59 3.69 4.96 6.13
C GLY A 59 4.38 3.62 6.42
N HIS A 60 3.69 2.59 6.91
CA HIS A 60 4.26 1.25 6.99
C HIS A 60 4.56 0.72 5.59
N MET A 61 5.70 0.04 5.45
CA MET A 61 6.21 -0.46 4.17
C MET A 61 6.63 -1.91 4.32
N ILE A 62 6.30 -2.71 3.31
CA ILE A 62 6.55 -4.14 3.28
C ILE A 62 7.20 -4.48 1.93
N PRO A 63 8.48 -4.93 1.89
CA PRO A 63 9.12 -5.38 0.67
C PRO A 63 8.56 -6.75 0.24
N ASN A 64 8.60 -7.03 -1.06
CA ASN A 64 8.23 -8.33 -1.62
C ASN A 64 9.40 -9.33 -1.47
N GLY A 65 9.58 -9.84 -0.27
CA GLY A 65 10.70 -10.71 0.08
C GLY A 65 11.94 -9.95 0.55
N ASP A 66 12.99 -10.72 0.86
CA ASP A 66 14.31 -10.21 1.23
C ASP A 66 15.39 -11.09 0.54
N PRO A 67 16.04 -10.61 -0.53
CA PRO A 67 15.95 -9.26 -1.10
C PRO A 67 14.59 -8.98 -1.76
N ALA A 68 14.22 -7.70 -1.88
CA ALA A 68 12.95 -7.28 -2.49
C ALA A 68 12.89 -7.63 -3.99
N GLU A 69 11.92 -8.45 -4.39
CA GLU A 69 11.69 -8.88 -5.77
C GLU A 69 10.52 -8.13 -6.43
N PRO A 70 10.48 -7.99 -7.76
CA PRO A 70 9.33 -7.40 -8.46
C PRO A 70 7.98 -8.04 -8.08
N LEU A 71 6.93 -7.23 -7.93
CA LEU A 71 5.57 -7.69 -7.58
C LEU A 71 4.95 -8.60 -8.65
N SER A 72 5.37 -8.40 -9.91
CA SER A 72 4.99 -9.17 -11.10
C SER A 72 6.07 -9.03 -12.19
N GLN A 73 5.92 -9.75 -13.31
CA GLN A 73 6.83 -9.60 -14.45
C GLN A 73 6.60 -8.30 -15.23
N GLN A 74 5.52 -7.56 -14.94
CA GLN A 74 5.09 -6.39 -15.68
C GLN A 74 5.59 -5.06 -15.09
N THR A 75 6.24 -5.08 -13.92
CA THR A 75 6.72 -3.86 -13.27
C THR A 75 8.03 -4.11 -12.51
N GLY A 76 8.83 -3.07 -12.34
CA GLY A 76 10.00 -3.08 -11.45
C GLY A 76 9.68 -2.71 -9.99
N MET A 77 8.42 -2.40 -9.66
CA MET A 77 7.99 -2.15 -8.29
C MET A 77 8.10 -3.44 -7.47
N SER A 78 8.64 -3.35 -6.26
CA SER A 78 9.14 -4.48 -5.47
C SER A 78 8.73 -4.42 -3.98
N GLY A 79 7.85 -3.48 -3.61
CA GLY A 79 7.26 -3.43 -2.27
C GLY A 79 5.98 -2.63 -2.25
N ILE A 80 5.36 -2.54 -1.08
CA ILE A 80 4.10 -1.82 -0.84
C ILE A 80 4.27 -0.86 0.34
N ILE A 81 3.69 0.33 0.23
CA ILE A 81 3.48 1.28 1.34
C ILE A 81 1.98 1.48 1.59
N LEU A 82 1.60 1.71 2.85
CA LEU A 82 0.25 2.07 3.25
C LEU A 82 0.11 3.59 3.32
N LEU A 83 -0.78 4.15 2.53
CA LEU A 83 -1.04 5.60 2.47
C LEU A 83 -2.54 5.87 2.55
N PRO A 84 -2.97 7.09 2.96
CA PRO A 84 -4.36 7.47 2.86
C PRO A 84 -4.75 7.53 1.37
N PRO A 85 -5.94 7.04 0.98
CA PRO A 85 -6.44 7.22 -0.38
C PRO A 85 -6.62 8.71 -0.72
N LEU A 86 -6.25 9.12 -1.94
CA LEU A 86 -6.30 10.51 -2.40
C LEU A 86 -7.52 10.82 -3.27
N GLU A 87 -8.09 9.81 -3.93
CA GLU A 87 -9.23 9.94 -4.87
C GLU A 87 -10.59 9.80 -4.17
N VAL A 88 -10.64 10.03 -2.86
CA VAL A 88 -11.83 9.95 -2.02
C VAL A 88 -12.02 11.24 -1.22
N ASN A 89 -13.24 11.46 -0.71
CA ASN A 89 -13.49 12.57 0.21
C ASN A 89 -12.80 12.32 1.56
N GLU A 90 -12.43 13.39 2.29
CA GLU A 90 -11.80 13.30 3.61
C GLU A 90 -12.62 12.44 4.61
N ASP A 91 -13.96 12.54 4.56
CA ASP A 91 -14.87 11.75 5.40
C ASP A 91 -14.78 10.23 5.15
N PHE A 92 -14.11 9.77 4.08
CA PHE A 92 -13.87 8.36 3.81
C PHE A 92 -12.67 7.80 4.59
N LEU A 93 -11.73 8.65 5.02
CA LEU A 93 -10.46 8.20 5.61
C LEU A 93 -10.64 7.42 6.91
N SER A 94 -11.75 7.66 7.61
CA SER A 94 -12.11 6.93 8.82
C SER A 94 -13.62 6.72 8.95
N LEU A 95 -14.02 5.60 9.55
CA LEU A 95 -15.41 5.31 9.90
C LEU A 95 -15.53 5.09 11.41
N ASP A 96 -16.34 5.91 12.06
CA ASP A 96 -16.73 5.71 13.46
C ASP A 96 -17.91 4.74 13.55
N MET A 97 -17.73 3.69 14.35
CA MET A 97 -18.69 2.61 14.58
C MET A 97 -19.57 2.93 15.81
N GLU A 98 -20.80 2.41 15.81
CA GLU A 98 -21.74 2.60 16.93
C GLU A 98 -21.22 2.08 18.29
N ASP A 99 -20.29 1.12 18.26
CA ASP A 99 -19.67 0.54 19.46
C ASP A 99 -18.41 1.29 19.92
N GLY A 100 -18.13 2.47 19.34
CA GLY A 100 -17.03 3.36 19.73
C GLY A 100 -15.69 3.02 19.08
N ARG A 101 -15.63 2.05 18.18
CA ARG A 101 -14.43 1.77 17.37
C ARG A 101 -14.32 2.78 16.22
N THR A 102 -13.09 3.16 15.87
CA THR A 102 -12.79 3.90 14.64
C THR A 102 -12.01 3.00 13.70
N VAL A 103 -12.46 2.89 12.45
CA VAL A 103 -11.79 2.10 11.40
C VAL A 103 -11.10 3.06 10.44
N HIS A 104 -9.79 2.90 10.23
CA HIS A 104 -9.01 3.72 9.29
C HIS A 104 -8.87 3.04 7.94
N PHE A 105 -8.98 3.80 6.85
CA PHE A 105 -8.83 3.26 5.50
C PHE A 105 -7.45 3.59 4.94
N TYR A 106 -6.74 2.56 4.47
CA TYR A 106 -5.43 2.71 3.83
C TYR A 106 -5.41 2.07 2.44
N ALA A 107 -4.92 2.83 1.47
CA ALA A 107 -4.58 2.31 0.16
C ALA A 107 -3.20 1.64 0.18
N ILE A 108 -3.07 0.52 -0.53
CA ILE A 108 -1.77 -0.10 -0.81
C ILE A 108 -1.17 0.51 -2.09
N VAL A 109 0.00 1.15 -1.96
CA VAL A 109 0.70 1.80 -3.07
C VAL A 109 2.01 1.06 -3.35
N PRO A 110 2.21 0.50 -4.56
CA PRO A 110 3.47 -0.13 -4.93
C PRO A 110 4.63 0.85 -4.98
N LEU A 111 5.81 0.40 -4.57
CA LEU A 111 7.05 1.16 -4.57
C LEU A 111 8.14 0.46 -5.37
N TYR A 112 8.98 1.25 -6.04
CA TYR A 112 10.27 0.77 -6.53
C TYR A 112 11.26 0.62 -5.37
N SER A 113 12.28 -0.24 -5.53
CA SER A 113 13.34 -0.40 -4.52
C SER A 113 14.02 0.92 -4.17
N GLU A 114 14.25 1.80 -5.14
CA GLU A 114 14.85 3.12 -4.92
C GLU A 114 13.95 4.05 -4.09
N GLU A 115 12.63 3.93 -4.21
CA GLU A 115 11.66 4.70 -3.41
C GLU A 115 11.60 4.17 -1.98
N MET A 116 11.71 2.85 -1.82
CA MET A 116 11.84 2.23 -0.50
C MET A 116 13.11 2.67 0.22
N ASP A 117 14.26 2.59 -0.46
CA ASP A 117 15.55 3.05 0.06
C ASP A 117 15.52 4.54 0.40
N PHE A 118 14.89 5.36 -0.46
CA PHE A 118 14.74 6.78 -0.22
C PHE A 118 13.93 7.04 1.05
N LYS A 119 12.78 6.38 1.25
CA LYS A 119 12.00 6.52 2.49
C LYS A 119 12.75 6.01 3.72
N LEU A 120 13.49 4.91 3.63
CA LEU A 120 14.31 4.43 4.76
C LEU A 120 15.37 5.46 5.16
N LYS A 121 15.91 6.20 4.20
CA LYS A 121 16.96 7.20 4.44
C LYS A 121 16.42 8.59 4.84
N HIS A 122 15.27 8.99 4.30
CA HIS A 122 14.78 10.37 4.38
C HIS A 122 13.44 10.52 5.09
N GLY A 123 12.73 9.42 5.38
CA GLY A 123 11.38 9.44 5.97
C GLY A 123 10.27 9.46 4.92
N SER A 124 9.02 9.43 5.41
CA SER A 124 7.83 9.42 4.55
C SER A 124 7.61 10.77 3.87
N ASP A 125 7.69 11.89 4.60
CA ASP A 125 7.31 13.21 4.06
C ASP A 125 8.11 13.58 2.80
N PRO A 126 9.45 13.41 2.75
CA PRO A 126 10.19 13.73 1.52
C PRO A 126 9.88 12.78 0.35
N LEU A 127 9.40 11.56 0.62
CA LEU A 127 8.92 10.66 -0.44
C LEU A 127 7.57 11.15 -0.95
N LEU A 128 6.68 11.58 -0.05
CA LEU A 128 5.36 12.11 -0.42
C LEU A 128 5.47 13.41 -1.20
N ASP A 129 6.40 14.30 -0.86
CA ASP A 129 6.69 15.51 -1.66
C ASP A 129 7.02 15.16 -3.13
N LYS A 130 7.74 14.05 -3.35
CA LYS A 130 8.04 13.54 -4.70
C LYS A 130 6.81 12.93 -5.36
N PHE A 131 5.97 12.24 -4.60
CA PHE A 131 4.73 11.69 -5.12
C PHE A 131 3.80 12.80 -5.60
N ASP A 132 3.70 13.88 -4.83
CA ASP A 132 2.94 15.07 -5.20
C ASP A 132 3.52 15.75 -6.46
N GLU A 133 4.85 15.86 -6.58
CA GLU A 133 5.52 16.43 -7.77
C GLU A 133 5.17 15.67 -9.06
N TYR A 134 5.04 14.33 -8.97
CA TYR A 134 4.78 13.46 -10.13
C TYR A 134 3.34 12.96 -10.22
N GLY A 135 2.44 13.40 -9.34
CA GLY A 135 1.03 13.01 -9.31
C GLY A 135 0.80 11.52 -9.03
N ILE A 136 1.57 10.93 -8.12
CA ILE A 136 1.40 9.53 -7.72
C ILE A 136 0.24 9.41 -6.72
N ASN A 137 -0.74 8.56 -7.02
CA ASN A 137 -1.89 8.27 -6.18
C ASN A 137 -2.08 6.75 -5.96
N GLU A 138 -3.22 6.33 -5.43
CA GLU A 138 -3.53 4.92 -5.14
C GLU A 138 -3.90 4.07 -6.36
N ILE A 139 -4.13 4.67 -7.53
CA ILE A 139 -4.49 3.93 -8.74
C ILE A 139 -3.24 3.25 -9.30
N ILE A 140 -3.28 1.92 -9.43
CA ILE A 140 -2.15 1.16 -9.93
C ILE A 140 -1.82 1.55 -11.38
N ASP A 141 -0.66 2.16 -11.56
CA ASP A 141 -0.02 2.35 -12.87
C ASP A 141 1.32 1.59 -12.88
N LEU A 142 1.37 0.50 -13.65
CA LEU A 142 2.57 -0.33 -13.79
C LEU A 142 3.72 0.38 -14.51
N ASN A 143 3.40 1.43 -15.27
CA ASN A 143 4.34 2.19 -16.11
C ASN A 143 4.68 3.57 -15.53
N ARG A 144 4.23 3.87 -14.30
CA ARG A 144 4.53 5.14 -13.65
C ARG A 144 6.04 5.34 -13.52
N ARG A 145 6.45 6.60 -13.39
CA ARG A 145 7.84 6.94 -13.14
C ARG A 145 8.28 6.47 -11.74
N ASN A 146 9.50 5.96 -11.65
CA ASN A 146 10.22 5.85 -10.38
C ASN A 146 10.70 7.25 -9.96
N THR A 147 10.15 7.77 -8.87
CA THR A 147 10.36 9.16 -8.39
C THR A 147 11.73 9.38 -7.75
N CYS A 148 12.46 8.30 -7.46
CA CYS A 148 13.76 8.29 -6.80
C CYS A 148 14.90 7.80 -7.70
N LYS A 149 14.62 7.44 -8.96
CA LYS A 149 15.66 7.05 -9.92
C LYS A 149 16.43 8.29 -10.40
N ALA A 150 17.76 8.22 -10.38
CA ALA A 150 18.60 9.23 -11.02
C ALA A 150 18.29 9.26 -12.54
N GLY A 151 18.03 10.45 -13.06
CA GLY A 151 17.77 10.70 -14.48
C GLY A 151 19.01 10.57 -15.35
#